data_AF-A0A7G6TUZ9-F1
#
_entry.id   AF-A0A7G6TUZ9-F1
#
_cell.length_a   1.000
_cell.length_b   1.000
_cell.length_c   1.000
_cell.angle_alpha   90.00
_cell.angle_beta   90.00
_cell.angle_gamma   90.00
#
_symmetry.space_group_name_H-M   'P 1'
#
loop_
_entity.id
_entity.type
_entity.pdbx_description
1 polymer ?
#
loop_
_entity_poly.entity_id
_entity_poly.type
_entity_poly.pdbx_seq_one_letter_code
_entity_poly.pdbx_strand_id
1 'polypeptide(L)'
;MIPFHDILFPLDIALKSAGGPERRTEIVSFGSGREERNARWAHSRRRYDAGYGIRTLAALQSVVAFFEERRGRLHGFRWRDRLDQTSNVSGGTISPRDQGIGIGDGATASFQLMKTYGSSFAPYQRPITKPVDGSVRIAVAGDEISSSAFSCDVTTGLVTFASGHIPATGAAITAGFQFDVPVRFDTDYLEVDLSAFLTRRDGVVAGFTDHDCDLVIGGVTYRAGTGLAASEATFTAGRLTWTSGGNAGLAMEVKQHRVTPGHVRLSLWQAMAEPIAIGDMFTVTAGCDKTLATCRDRFGNVDNFRGFPAIPGNDFVMSYPTPGTGGGMSGL
;
A
#
# COMPACT_ATOMS: atom_id res chain seq x y z
N MET A 1 -14.29 -14.63 -20.44
CA MET A 1 -12.86 -14.31 -20.26
C MET A 1 -12.79 -13.04 -19.42
N ILE A 2 -11.94 -12.95 -18.39
CA ILE A 2 -11.79 -11.70 -17.63
C ILE A 2 -11.02 -10.72 -18.54
N PRO A 3 -11.53 -9.51 -18.82
CA PRO A 3 -10.82 -8.52 -19.62
C PRO A 3 -9.45 -8.20 -18.99
N PHE A 4 -8.38 -8.29 -19.77
CA PHE A 4 -7.01 -8.11 -19.28
C PHE A 4 -6.18 -7.37 -20.33
N HIS A 5 -5.52 -6.30 -19.92
CA HIS A 5 -4.55 -5.58 -20.73
C HIS A 5 -3.15 -6.04 -20.33
N ASP A 6 -2.39 -6.59 -21.28
CA ASP A 6 -1.07 -7.15 -21.04
C ASP A 6 0.00 -6.05 -20.97
N ILE A 7 -0.11 -5.24 -19.92
CA ILE A 7 0.69 -4.03 -19.69
C ILE A 7 1.01 -3.89 -18.21
N LEU A 8 2.22 -3.41 -17.94
CA LEU A 8 2.77 -3.26 -16.61
C LEU A 8 2.36 -1.94 -15.96
N PHE A 9 1.94 -2.00 -14.70
CA PHE A 9 1.74 -0.80 -13.88
C PHE A 9 3.07 -0.05 -13.70
N PRO A 10 3.08 1.31 -13.73
CA PRO A 10 4.31 2.10 -13.61
C PRO A 10 5.21 1.69 -12.41
N LEU A 11 6.47 1.35 -12.70
CA LEU A 11 7.40 0.69 -11.76
C LEU A 11 8.03 1.60 -10.71
N ASP A 12 8.13 2.89 -11.02
CA ASP A 12 8.57 3.96 -10.14
C ASP A 12 7.57 4.19 -9.00
N ILE A 13 6.28 4.07 -9.31
CA ILE A 13 5.18 4.20 -8.35
C ILE A 13 5.08 2.96 -7.44
N ALA A 14 5.33 1.76 -7.99
CA ALA A 14 5.33 0.52 -7.21
C ALA A 14 6.46 0.41 -6.15
N LEU A 15 7.44 1.33 -6.09
CA LEU A 15 8.59 1.23 -5.18
C LEU A 15 8.21 1.34 -3.69
N LYS A 16 7.09 2.00 -3.37
CA LYS A 16 6.61 2.24 -2.00
C LYS A 16 5.28 1.58 -1.68
N SER A 17 4.79 0.74 -2.58
CA SER A 17 3.51 0.07 -2.39
C SER A 17 3.54 -0.90 -1.21
N ALA A 18 2.46 -0.94 -0.44
CA ALA A 18 2.24 -1.97 0.57
C ALA A 18 1.32 -3.06 0.00
N GLY A 19 1.44 -4.31 0.46
CA GLY A 19 0.56 -5.37 -0.02
C GLY A 19 1.06 -6.77 0.31
N GLY A 20 0.25 -7.77 -0.02
CA GLY A 20 0.61 -9.16 0.25
C GLY A 20 -0.48 -10.18 -0.08
N PRO A 21 -0.19 -11.46 0.21
CA PRO A 21 -1.12 -12.56 -0.02
C PRO A 21 -2.23 -12.63 1.03
N GLU A 22 -3.45 -12.92 0.57
CA GLU A 22 -4.66 -13.16 1.36
C GLU A 22 -5.14 -14.60 1.13
N ARG A 23 -5.47 -15.30 2.22
CA ARG A 23 -6.02 -16.66 2.22
C ARG A 23 -7.44 -16.60 2.77
N ARG A 24 -8.35 -17.37 2.17
CA ARG A 24 -9.72 -17.52 2.68
C ARG A 24 -9.91 -18.91 3.28
N THR A 25 -9.78 -18.99 4.60
CA THR A 25 -10.00 -20.21 5.39
C THR A 25 -11.27 -20.03 6.21
N GLU A 26 -12.21 -20.95 6.04
CA GLU A 26 -13.40 -21.03 6.89
C GLU A 26 -13.11 -21.93 8.07
N ILE A 27 -13.51 -21.50 9.27
CA ILE A 27 -13.31 -22.25 10.52
C ILE A 27 -14.69 -22.62 11.04
N VAL A 28 -14.91 -23.92 11.23
CA VAL A 28 -16.13 -24.48 11.81
C VAL A 28 -15.79 -25.06 13.17
N SER A 29 -16.36 -24.49 14.23
CA SER A 29 -16.18 -24.98 15.60
C SER A 29 -17.28 -25.99 15.95
N PHE A 30 -16.91 -27.13 16.50
CA PHE A 30 -17.83 -28.17 16.95
C PHE A 30 -18.19 -28.01 18.43
N GLY A 31 -19.35 -28.51 18.83
CA GLY A 31 -19.76 -28.55 20.25
C GLY A 31 -18.81 -29.35 21.16
N SER A 32 -17.90 -30.14 20.59
CA SER A 32 -16.81 -30.85 21.30
C SER A 32 -15.58 -29.99 21.59
N GLY A 33 -15.56 -28.72 21.17
CA GLY A 33 -14.40 -27.82 21.29
C GLY A 33 -13.31 -28.03 20.23
N ARG A 34 -13.53 -28.95 19.27
CA ARG A 34 -12.65 -29.15 18.11
C ARG A 34 -13.03 -28.18 16.98
N GLU A 35 -12.10 -27.91 16.08
CA GLU A 35 -12.33 -27.10 14.89
C GLU A 35 -11.97 -27.85 13.60
N GLU A 36 -12.75 -27.60 12.56
CA GLU A 36 -12.41 -27.95 11.18
C GLU A 36 -12.07 -26.67 10.40
N ARG A 37 -11.02 -26.74 9.56
CA ARG A 37 -10.50 -25.61 8.78
C ARG A 37 -10.55 -25.93 7.30
N ASN A 38 -11.42 -25.22 6.58
CA ASN A 38 -11.67 -25.45 5.16
C ASN A 38 -11.08 -24.30 4.32
N ALA A 39 -10.05 -24.61 3.53
CA ALA A 39 -9.46 -23.65 2.59
C ALA A 39 -10.41 -23.43 1.41
N ARG A 40 -11.13 -22.30 1.40
CA ARG A 40 -12.11 -21.97 0.36
C ARG A 40 -11.47 -21.54 -0.96
N TRP A 41 -10.23 -21.06 -0.92
CA TRP A 41 -9.44 -20.75 -2.11
C TRP A 41 -8.25 -21.69 -2.24
N ALA A 42 -8.06 -22.26 -3.42
CA ALA A 42 -6.90 -23.08 -3.75
C ALA A 42 -5.59 -22.27 -3.74
N HIS A 43 -5.66 -21.01 -4.18
CA HIS A 43 -4.51 -20.11 -4.24
C HIS A 43 -4.77 -18.83 -3.43
N SER A 44 -3.71 -18.26 -2.86
CA SER A 44 -3.82 -16.92 -2.26
C SER A 44 -4.13 -15.88 -3.33
N ARG A 45 -5.03 -14.95 -2.99
CA ARG A 45 -5.21 -13.70 -3.75
C ARG A 45 -4.20 -12.68 -3.22
N ARG A 46 -3.88 -11.65 -3.99
CA ARG A 46 -2.95 -10.61 -3.56
C ARG A 46 -3.65 -9.26 -3.61
N ARG A 47 -3.39 -8.42 -2.62
CA ARG A 47 -3.86 -7.04 -2.55
C ARG A 47 -2.66 -6.12 -2.41
N TYR A 48 -2.66 -5.03 -3.17
CA TYR A 48 -1.59 -4.04 -3.20
C TYR A 48 -2.20 -2.65 -3.14
N ASP A 49 -1.49 -1.74 -2.47
CA ASP A 49 -1.77 -0.31 -2.40
C ASP A 49 -0.63 0.45 -3.08
N ALA A 50 -0.95 1.14 -4.17
CA ALA A 50 0.00 1.92 -4.97
C ALA A 50 0.14 3.39 -4.53
N GLY A 51 -0.69 3.88 -3.60
CA GLY A 51 -0.84 5.31 -3.31
C GLY A 51 0.43 6.00 -2.80
N TYR A 52 1.22 5.30 -1.97
CA TYR A 52 2.44 5.84 -1.35
C TYR A 52 3.58 6.15 -2.33
N GLY A 53 3.46 5.75 -3.59
CA GLY A 53 4.49 5.90 -4.63
C GLY A 53 4.46 7.21 -5.42
N ILE A 54 3.33 7.92 -5.41
CA ILE A 54 3.10 9.05 -6.33
C ILE A 54 3.70 10.32 -5.72
N ARG A 55 4.76 10.85 -6.34
CA ARG A 55 5.48 12.05 -5.84
C ARG A 55 5.58 13.21 -6.82
N THR A 56 5.11 13.03 -8.05
CA THR A 56 5.11 14.10 -9.06
C THR A 56 3.75 14.19 -9.73
N LEU A 57 3.39 15.37 -10.23
CA LEU A 57 2.17 15.57 -11.02
C LEU A 57 2.17 14.70 -12.28
N ALA A 58 3.34 14.51 -12.90
CA ALA A 58 3.49 13.63 -14.07
C ALA A 58 3.20 12.15 -13.73
N ALA A 59 3.66 11.66 -12.58
CA ALA A 59 3.35 10.32 -12.11
C ALA A 59 1.85 10.17 -11.81
N LEU A 60 1.25 11.17 -11.18
CA LEU A 60 -0.20 11.21 -10.91
C LEU A 60 -1.01 11.17 -12.22
N GLN A 61 -0.67 12.01 -13.19
CA GLN A 61 -1.30 12.01 -14.51
C GLN A 61 -1.17 10.65 -15.21
N SER A 62 -0.01 10.00 -15.09
CA SER A 62 0.20 8.66 -15.64
C SER A 62 -0.70 7.62 -14.97
N VAL A 63 -0.91 7.67 -13.66
CA VAL A 63 -1.83 6.79 -12.94
C VAL A 63 -3.29 7.06 -13.32
N VAL A 64 -3.69 8.32 -13.43
CA VAL A 64 -5.05 8.69 -13.86
C VAL A 64 -5.32 8.19 -15.27
N ALA A 65 -4.41 8.42 -16.22
CA ALA A 65 -4.54 7.90 -17.58
C ALA A 65 -4.59 6.36 -17.58
N PHE A 66 -3.76 5.71 -16.76
CA PHE A 66 -3.75 4.27 -16.64
C PHE A 66 -5.08 3.73 -16.08
N PHE A 67 -5.63 4.38 -15.06
CA PHE A 67 -6.91 4.04 -14.44
C PHE A 67 -8.08 4.18 -15.41
N GLU A 68 -8.14 5.31 -16.11
CA GLU A 68 -9.18 5.58 -17.11
C GLU A 68 -9.17 4.54 -18.23
N GLU A 69 -7.99 4.24 -18.80
CA GLU A 69 -7.87 3.22 -19.85
C GLU A 69 -8.27 1.81 -19.36
N ARG A 70 -8.22 1.53 -18.04
CA ARG A 70 -8.63 0.23 -17.44
C ARG A 70 -10.10 0.24 -17.02
N ARG A 71 -10.77 1.40 -17.09
CA ARG A 71 -12.17 1.61 -16.70
C ARG A 71 -12.43 1.12 -15.28
N GLY A 72 -11.60 1.57 -14.33
CA GLY A 72 -11.66 1.15 -12.93
C GLY A 72 -11.45 -0.35 -12.79
N ARG A 73 -12.47 -1.06 -12.27
CA ARG A 73 -12.37 -2.50 -11.97
C ARG A 73 -12.50 -3.40 -13.19
N LEU A 74 -12.83 -2.85 -14.37
CA LEU A 74 -13.23 -3.65 -15.53
C LEU A 74 -12.08 -4.47 -16.13
N HIS A 75 -10.90 -3.86 -16.34
CA HIS A 75 -9.76 -4.51 -16.97
C HIS A 75 -8.62 -4.77 -15.98
N GLY A 76 -8.09 -5.99 -16.00
CA GLY A 76 -6.86 -6.34 -15.29
C GLY A 76 -5.60 -5.90 -16.01
N PHE A 77 -4.47 -5.92 -15.29
CA PHE A 77 -3.15 -5.54 -15.76
C PHE A 77 -2.05 -6.24 -14.96
N ARG A 78 -0.79 -6.11 -15.39
CA ARG A 78 0.38 -6.68 -14.70
C ARG A 78 0.84 -5.77 -13.57
N TRP A 79 1.15 -6.38 -12.42
CA TRP A 79 1.75 -5.74 -11.27
C TRP A 79 3.06 -6.41 -10.89
N ARG A 80 4.14 -5.66 -10.77
CA ARG A 80 5.44 -6.21 -10.35
C ARG A 80 5.60 -6.13 -8.84
N ASP A 81 5.42 -7.27 -8.18
CA ASP A 81 5.60 -7.41 -6.74
C ASP A 81 7.08 -7.50 -6.37
N ARG A 82 7.68 -6.42 -5.90
CA ARG A 82 9.13 -6.39 -5.62
C ARG A 82 9.58 -7.37 -4.53
N LEU A 83 8.69 -7.81 -3.65
CA LEU A 83 9.01 -8.80 -2.62
C LEU A 83 9.15 -10.21 -3.20
N ASP A 84 8.42 -10.51 -4.29
CA ASP A 84 8.23 -11.88 -4.78
C ASP A 84 8.45 -12.01 -6.30
N GLN A 85 8.93 -10.98 -7.00
CA GLN A 85 9.00 -10.92 -8.47
C GLN A 85 9.93 -11.94 -9.14
N THR A 86 10.70 -12.76 -8.40
CA THR A 86 11.66 -13.71 -8.98
C THR A 86 11.47 -15.14 -8.48
N SER A 87 11.90 -16.11 -9.29
CA SER A 87 12.02 -17.53 -8.94
C SER A 87 13.01 -17.79 -7.80
N ASN A 88 14.03 -16.95 -7.64
CA ASN A 88 15.02 -17.06 -6.59
C ASN A 88 14.40 -16.75 -5.21
N VAL A 89 14.48 -17.69 -4.27
CA VAL A 89 13.86 -17.56 -2.93
C VAL A 89 14.62 -16.57 -2.04
N SER A 90 15.90 -16.33 -2.32
CA SER A 90 16.78 -15.46 -1.52
C SER A 90 16.94 -14.05 -2.11
N GLY A 91 16.19 -13.70 -3.16
CA GLY A 91 16.31 -12.41 -3.84
C GLY A 91 17.62 -12.23 -4.64
N GLY A 92 18.37 -13.32 -4.85
CA GLY A 92 19.58 -13.32 -5.67
C GLY A 92 19.30 -13.36 -7.17
N THR A 93 20.37 -13.47 -7.96
CA THR A 93 20.30 -13.60 -9.43
C THR A 93 19.47 -14.84 -9.81
N ILE A 94 18.63 -14.69 -10.85
CA ILE A 94 17.81 -15.78 -11.38
C ILE A 94 18.71 -16.89 -11.93
N SER A 95 18.51 -18.11 -11.43
CA SER A 95 19.21 -19.31 -11.88
C SER A 95 18.22 -20.28 -12.53
N PRO A 96 18.60 -21.00 -13.61
CA PRO A 96 17.74 -22.02 -14.23
C PRO A 96 17.39 -23.18 -13.27
N ARG A 97 18.05 -23.26 -12.12
CA ARG A 97 17.84 -24.27 -11.08
C ARG A 97 16.91 -23.82 -9.94
N ASP A 98 16.33 -22.63 -10.02
CA ASP A 98 15.61 -22.00 -8.90
C ASP A 98 14.35 -22.76 -8.46
N GLN A 99 13.53 -23.23 -9.40
CA GLN A 99 12.24 -23.85 -9.13
C GLN A 99 12.09 -25.16 -9.89
N GLY A 100 11.77 -26.26 -9.21
CA GLY A 100 11.35 -27.50 -9.88
C GLY A 100 9.95 -27.35 -10.48
N ILE A 101 9.82 -27.61 -11.78
CA ILE A 101 8.55 -27.46 -12.52
C ILE A 101 8.03 -28.79 -13.11
N GLY A 102 8.81 -29.85 -13.06
CA GLY A 102 8.37 -31.18 -13.50
C GLY A 102 9.49 -32.21 -13.54
N ILE A 103 9.12 -33.44 -13.89
CA ILE A 103 10.03 -34.53 -14.22
C ILE A 103 9.65 -35.01 -15.63
N GLY A 104 10.64 -35.19 -16.49
CA GLY A 104 10.44 -35.72 -17.83
C GLY A 104 9.93 -37.16 -17.78
N ASP A 105 9.05 -37.51 -18.72
CA ASP A 105 8.56 -38.86 -18.98
C ASP A 105 8.98 -39.35 -20.38
N GLY A 106 9.67 -38.52 -21.17
CA GLY A 106 10.05 -38.79 -22.55
C GLY A 106 8.98 -38.46 -23.60
N ALA A 107 7.80 -37.96 -23.20
CA ALA A 107 6.69 -37.67 -24.11
C ALA A 107 6.05 -36.29 -23.88
N THR A 108 5.89 -35.88 -22.63
CA THR A 108 5.30 -34.59 -22.23
C THR A 108 6.25 -33.46 -22.59
N ALA A 109 5.82 -32.59 -23.50
CA ALA A 109 6.60 -31.45 -23.96
C ALA A 109 6.25 -30.14 -23.24
N SER A 110 5.19 -30.09 -22.44
CA SER A 110 4.70 -28.83 -21.84
C SER A 110 4.64 -28.89 -20.32
N PHE A 111 5.19 -27.86 -19.67
CA PHE A 111 5.29 -27.75 -18.22
C PHE A 111 4.91 -26.33 -17.77
N GLN A 112 4.06 -26.23 -16.75
CA GLN A 112 3.67 -24.93 -16.19
C GLN A 112 4.79 -24.36 -15.32
N LEU A 113 5.10 -23.07 -15.45
CA LEU A 113 5.98 -22.39 -14.49
C LEU A 113 5.34 -22.39 -13.09
N MET A 114 6.09 -22.88 -12.10
CA MET A 114 5.64 -22.98 -10.73
C MET A 114 6.59 -22.24 -9.79
N LYS A 115 6.04 -21.54 -8.79
CA LYS A 115 6.77 -21.00 -7.66
C LYS A 115 6.37 -21.73 -6.39
N THR A 116 7.35 -22.27 -5.68
CA THR A 116 7.15 -23.01 -4.43
C THR A 116 7.43 -22.11 -3.23
N TYR A 117 6.51 -22.10 -2.26
CA TYR A 117 6.63 -21.38 -1.00
C TYR A 117 6.67 -22.36 0.18
N GLY A 118 7.65 -22.21 1.06
CA GLY A 118 7.90 -23.15 2.16
C GLY A 118 8.63 -24.41 1.71
N SER A 119 8.91 -25.29 2.68
CA SER A 119 9.72 -26.50 2.47
C SER A 119 9.04 -27.75 3.02
N SER A 120 9.08 -27.98 4.32
CA SER A 120 8.95 -29.34 4.89
C SER A 120 7.53 -29.76 5.27
N PHE A 121 6.62 -28.82 5.57
CA PHE A 121 5.34 -29.17 6.22
C PHE A 121 4.13 -29.27 5.29
N ALA A 122 4.26 -28.77 4.06
CA ALA A 122 3.32 -28.81 2.93
C ALA A 122 3.62 -27.58 2.06
N PRO A 123 4.64 -27.64 1.20
CA PRO A 123 5.04 -26.47 0.42
C PRO A 123 3.91 -26.08 -0.55
N TYR A 124 3.59 -24.78 -0.58
CA TYR A 124 2.54 -24.26 -1.44
C TYR A 124 3.12 -23.98 -2.84
N GLN A 125 2.63 -24.69 -3.85
CA GLN A 125 3.00 -24.46 -5.23
C GLN A 125 1.99 -23.55 -5.93
N ARG A 126 2.50 -22.46 -6.50
CA ARG A 126 1.71 -21.48 -7.22
C ARG A 126 2.04 -21.53 -8.71
N PRO A 127 1.04 -21.73 -9.59
CA PRO A 127 1.19 -21.49 -11.01
C PRO A 127 1.50 -20.03 -11.30
N ILE A 128 2.53 -19.79 -12.12
CA ILE A 128 2.95 -18.47 -12.57
C ILE A 128 2.47 -18.27 -13.99
N THR A 129 1.56 -17.33 -14.21
CA THR A 129 0.88 -17.14 -15.51
C THR A 129 1.35 -15.92 -16.29
N LYS A 130 2.10 -15.01 -15.66
CA LYS A 130 2.61 -13.78 -16.28
C LYS A 130 4.12 -13.67 -16.09
N PRO A 131 4.93 -14.60 -16.64
CA PRO A 131 6.37 -14.43 -16.64
C PRO A 131 6.75 -13.17 -17.43
N VAL A 132 7.87 -12.56 -17.07
CA VAL A 132 8.46 -11.46 -17.83
C VAL A 132 9.15 -12.05 -19.06
N ASP A 133 8.82 -11.52 -20.23
CA ASP A 133 9.41 -11.98 -21.49
C ASP A 133 10.95 -11.89 -21.45
N GLY A 134 11.62 -12.87 -22.06
CA GLY A 134 13.08 -12.99 -22.05
C GLY A 134 13.73 -13.33 -20.69
N SER A 135 12.97 -13.47 -19.59
CA SER A 135 13.54 -13.77 -18.27
C SER A 135 13.64 -15.27 -17.94
N VAL A 136 12.94 -16.12 -18.70
CA VAL A 136 12.81 -17.56 -18.40
C VAL A 136 14.08 -18.31 -18.82
N ARG A 137 14.64 -19.06 -17.88
CA ARG A 137 15.81 -19.92 -18.05
C ARG A 137 15.43 -21.33 -17.58
N ILE A 138 15.79 -22.36 -18.34
CA ILE A 138 15.40 -23.75 -18.06
C ILE A 138 16.65 -24.61 -17.91
N ALA A 139 16.63 -25.51 -16.93
CA ALA A 139 17.59 -26.60 -16.85
C ALA A 139 16.89 -27.96 -16.87
N VAL A 140 17.51 -28.93 -17.55
CA VAL A 140 17.06 -30.32 -17.63
C VAL A 140 18.18 -31.21 -17.10
N ALA A 141 17.86 -32.12 -16.18
CA ALA A 141 18.85 -32.92 -15.45
C ALA A 141 19.95 -32.08 -14.77
N GLY A 142 19.65 -30.83 -14.44
CA GLY A 142 20.58 -29.89 -13.82
C GLY A 142 21.32 -28.98 -14.80
N ASP A 143 21.35 -29.26 -16.10
CA ASP A 143 22.09 -28.45 -17.07
C ASP A 143 21.18 -27.45 -17.78
N GLU A 144 21.64 -26.19 -17.88
CA GLU A 144 20.90 -25.15 -18.59
C GLU A 144 20.86 -25.46 -20.09
N ILE A 145 19.67 -25.38 -20.67
CA ILE A 145 19.46 -25.58 -22.10
C ILE A 145 19.35 -24.24 -22.82
N SER A 146 19.65 -24.25 -24.12
CA SER A 146 19.50 -23.07 -24.98
C SER A 146 18.06 -22.54 -24.96
N SER A 147 17.89 -21.22 -25.01
CA SER A 147 16.57 -20.57 -25.17
C SER A 147 15.86 -20.95 -26.47
N SER A 148 16.57 -21.50 -27.46
CA SER A 148 15.97 -22.05 -28.69
C SER A 148 15.38 -23.44 -28.52
N ALA A 149 15.66 -24.13 -27.41
CA ALA A 149 15.18 -25.49 -27.13
C ALA A 149 13.75 -25.52 -26.56
N PHE A 150 13.23 -24.37 -26.14
CA PHE A 150 11.90 -24.22 -25.58
C PHE A 150 11.30 -22.85 -25.94
N SER A 151 9.98 -22.73 -25.82
CA SER A 151 9.27 -21.45 -25.83
C SER A 151 8.47 -21.30 -24.54
N CYS A 152 8.22 -20.06 -24.09
CA CYS A 152 7.32 -19.79 -22.97
C CYS A 152 6.21 -18.83 -23.41
N ASP A 153 4.95 -19.24 -23.21
CA ASP A 153 3.81 -18.35 -23.41
C ASP A 153 3.72 -17.38 -22.23
N VAL A 154 3.96 -16.09 -22.49
CA VAL A 154 3.98 -15.04 -21.46
C VAL A 154 2.60 -14.70 -20.88
N THR A 155 1.53 -15.27 -21.44
CA THR A 155 0.14 -15.06 -21.00
C THR A 155 -0.41 -16.18 -20.12
N THR A 156 0.15 -17.39 -20.25
CA THR A 156 -0.22 -18.58 -19.47
C THR A 156 0.91 -19.10 -18.58
N GLY A 157 2.16 -18.74 -18.87
CA GLY A 157 3.36 -19.27 -18.22
C GLY A 157 3.65 -20.73 -18.56
N LEU A 158 3.09 -21.25 -19.66
CA LEU A 158 3.36 -22.60 -20.14
C LEU A 158 4.69 -22.61 -20.90
N VAL A 159 5.62 -23.46 -20.47
CA VAL A 159 6.87 -23.75 -21.18
C VAL A 159 6.65 -24.95 -22.07
N THR A 160 6.99 -24.84 -23.36
CA THR A 160 6.88 -25.93 -24.34
C THR A 160 8.24 -26.21 -24.95
N PHE A 161 8.72 -27.44 -24.81
CA PHE A 161 9.96 -27.92 -25.39
C PHE A 161 9.80 -28.22 -26.88
N ALA A 162 10.82 -27.89 -27.67
CA ALA A 162 10.89 -28.32 -29.06
C ALA A 162 10.99 -29.84 -29.15
N SER A 163 10.54 -30.43 -30.27
CA SER A 163 10.44 -31.90 -30.45
C SER A 163 11.72 -32.69 -30.15
N GLY A 164 12.90 -32.13 -30.46
CA GLY A 164 14.20 -32.74 -30.18
C GLY A 164 14.73 -32.55 -28.75
N HIS A 165 14.01 -31.82 -27.90
CA HIS A 165 14.42 -31.44 -26.55
C HIS A 165 13.42 -31.88 -25.48
N ILE A 166 12.49 -32.78 -25.81
CA ILE A 166 11.55 -33.34 -24.85
C ILE A 166 12.35 -34.01 -23.71
N PRO A 167 12.15 -33.62 -22.44
CA PRO A 167 12.91 -34.17 -21.32
C PRO A 167 12.72 -35.68 -21.21
N ALA A 168 13.83 -36.42 -21.16
CA ALA A 168 13.84 -37.87 -21.02
C ALA A 168 13.21 -38.32 -19.68
N THR A 169 12.77 -39.57 -19.63
CA THR A 169 12.20 -40.16 -18.42
C THR A 169 13.13 -40.02 -17.22
N GLY A 170 12.63 -39.42 -16.14
CA GLY A 170 13.37 -39.18 -14.89
C GLY A 170 14.23 -37.91 -14.89
N ALA A 171 14.33 -37.18 -16.00
CA ALA A 171 15.09 -35.94 -16.05
C ALA A 171 14.35 -34.83 -15.26
N ALA A 172 14.98 -34.29 -14.22
CA ALA A 172 14.41 -33.19 -13.47
C ALA A 172 14.38 -31.91 -14.30
N ILE A 173 13.26 -31.19 -14.27
CA ILE A 173 13.07 -29.95 -15.01
C ILE A 173 12.97 -28.81 -14.00
N THR A 174 13.88 -27.85 -14.10
CA THR A 174 13.92 -26.66 -13.25
C THR A 174 13.87 -25.39 -14.09
N ALA A 175 13.38 -24.32 -13.49
CA ALA A 175 13.27 -23.02 -14.13
C ALA A 175 13.68 -21.88 -13.20
N GLY A 176 14.32 -20.87 -13.80
CA GLY A 176 14.48 -19.53 -13.26
C GLY A 176 13.70 -18.53 -14.09
N PHE A 177 13.03 -17.56 -13.48
CA PHE A 177 12.21 -16.57 -14.16
C PHE A 177 11.92 -15.35 -13.29
N GLN A 178 11.64 -14.21 -13.94
CA GLN A 178 10.97 -13.07 -13.32
C GLN A 178 9.48 -13.14 -13.69
N PHE A 179 8.60 -12.66 -12.83
CA PHE A 179 7.16 -12.66 -13.10
C PHE A 179 6.44 -11.46 -12.52
N ASP A 180 5.29 -11.17 -13.13
CA ASP A 180 4.33 -10.18 -12.67
C ASP A 180 3.06 -10.88 -12.13
N VAL A 181 2.28 -10.16 -11.34
CA VAL A 181 1.02 -10.60 -10.77
C VAL A 181 -0.13 -9.98 -11.58
N PRO A 182 -1.07 -10.79 -12.11
CA PRO A 182 -2.27 -10.24 -12.72
C PRO A 182 -3.17 -9.65 -11.62
N VAL A 183 -3.47 -8.35 -11.72
CA VAL A 183 -4.33 -7.62 -10.77
C VAL A 183 -5.36 -6.80 -11.54
N ARG A 184 -6.27 -6.14 -10.82
CA ARG A 184 -7.14 -5.06 -11.30
C ARG A 184 -7.28 -4.02 -10.21
N PHE A 185 -7.75 -2.82 -10.52
CA PHE A 185 -8.23 -1.91 -9.48
C PHE A 185 -9.36 -2.57 -8.69
N ASP A 186 -9.42 -2.28 -7.40
CA ASP A 186 -10.50 -2.74 -6.51
C ASP A 186 -11.62 -1.69 -6.32
N THR A 187 -11.42 -0.49 -6.85
CA THR A 187 -12.34 0.65 -6.85
C THR A 187 -12.64 1.16 -8.27
N ASP A 188 -13.84 1.71 -8.46
CA ASP A 188 -14.25 2.44 -9.67
C ASP A 188 -14.08 3.96 -9.52
N TYR A 189 -13.63 4.41 -8.34
CA TYR A 189 -13.34 5.79 -8.02
C TYR A 189 -11.87 5.94 -7.66
N LEU A 190 -11.16 6.82 -8.36
CA LEU A 190 -9.79 7.22 -8.03
C LEU A 190 -9.82 8.63 -7.44
N GLU A 191 -9.64 8.74 -6.13
CA GLU A 191 -9.50 10.03 -5.48
C GLU A 191 -8.14 10.65 -5.83
N VAL A 192 -8.16 11.92 -6.25
CA VAL A 192 -6.97 12.67 -6.62
C VAL A 192 -6.91 13.93 -5.78
N ASP A 193 -6.05 13.91 -4.75
CA ASP A 193 -5.73 15.10 -3.98
C ASP A 193 -4.50 15.81 -4.57
N LEU A 194 -4.71 17.06 -5.01
CA LEU A 194 -3.68 17.91 -5.58
C LEU A 194 -2.97 18.79 -4.54
N SER A 195 -3.38 18.75 -3.28
CA SER A 195 -2.85 19.58 -2.19
C SER A 195 -1.33 19.43 -2.04
N ALA A 196 -0.80 18.23 -2.30
CA ALA A 196 0.63 17.91 -2.27
C ALA A 196 1.43 18.37 -3.51
N PHE A 197 0.78 18.85 -4.57
CA PHE A 197 1.39 19.15 -5.89
C PHE A 197 1.37 20.63 -6.28
N LEU A 198 0.99 21.54 -5.38
CA LEU A 198 0.90 22.97 -5.66
C LEU A 198 2.28 23.61 -5.92
N THR A 199 2.64 23.73 -7.20
CA THR A 199 3.76 24.54 -7.68
C THR A 199 3.25 25.91 -8.12
N ARG A 200 3.94 26.99 -7.72
CA ARG A 200 3.60 28.36 -8.16
C ARG A 200 3.81 28.52 -9.68
N ARG A 201 3.02 29.40 -10.29
CA ARG A 201 3.02 29.71 -11.74
C ARG A 201 4.35 30.25 -12.31
N ASP A 202 5.31 30.58 -11.44
CA ASP A 202 6.63 31.14 -11.76
C ASP A 202 7.76 30.09 -11.75
N GLY A 203 7.45 28.80 -11.59
CA GLY A 203 8.43 27.71 -11.64
C GLY A 203 9.25 27.52 -10.36
N VAL A 204 8.95 28.27 -9.30
CA VAL A 204 9.58 28.11 -7.98
C VAL A 204 8.91 26.97 -7.23
N VAL A 205 9.66 25.88 -6.99
CA VAL A 205 9.25 24.79 -6.10
C VAL A 205 9.62 25.16 -4.66
N ALA A 206 8.63 25.57 -3.86
CA ALA A 206 8.79 25.75 -2.42
C ALA A 206 8.31 24.47 -1.73
N GLY A 207 9.23 23.74 -1.09
CA GLY A 207 8.87 22.65 -0.20
C GLY A 207 8.49 23.21 1.16
N PHE A 208 7.39 22.72 1.74
CA PHE A 208 7.03 22.98 3.13
C PHE A 208 7.10 21.66 3.89
N THR A 209 7.66 21.68 5.08
CA THR A 209 7.80 20.49 5.91
C THR A 209 7.43 20.81 7.36
N ASP A 210 6.72 19.88 7.99
CA ASP A 210 6.43 19.90 9.43
C ASP A 210 7.61 19.38 10.28
N HIS A 211 8.75 19.10 9.63
CA HIS A 211 9.97 18.73 10.33
C HIS A 211 10.56 19.90 11.13
N ASP A 212 11.29 19.56 12.20
CA ASP A 212 11.98 20.49 13.08
C ASP A 212 13.18 21.21 12.42
N CYS A 213 13.53 20.86 11.19
CA CYS A 213 14.60 21.48 10.41
C CYS A 213 14.30 21.47 8.91
N ASP A 214 14.95 22.37 8.17
CA ASP A 214 14.90 22.38 6.71
C ASP A 214 15.37 21.02 6.17
N LEU A 215 14.54 20.42 5.31
CA LEU A 215 14.82 19.12 4.72
C LEU A 215 15.15 19.27 3.24
N VAL A 216 16.27 18.71 2.80
CA VAL A 216 16.63 18.73 1.37
C VAL A 216 16.27 17.38 0.75
N ILE A 217 15.26 17.37 -0.12
CA ILE A 217 14.86 16.18 -0.88
C ILE A 217 14.98 16.51 -2.36
N GLY A 218 15.80 15.74 -3.08
CA GLY A 218 15.91 15.88 -4.54
C GLY A 218 16.36 17.27 -5.00
N GLY A 219 17.21 17.94 -4.22
CA GLY A 219 17.72 19.28 -4.53
C GLY A 219 16.76 20.44 -4.20
N VAL A 220 15.56 20.13 -3.68
CA VAL A 220 14.61 21.13 -3.18
C VAL A 220 14.74 21.25 -1.68
N THR A 221 14.93 22.48 -1.18
CA THR A 221 14.91 22.79 0.25
C THR A 221 13.46 22.96 0.71
N TYR A 222 13.00 22.06 1.55
CA TYR A 222 11.73 22.15 2.24
C TYR A 222 11.97 22.97 3.51
N ARG A 223 11.46 24.20 3.55
CA ARG A 223 11.73 25.12 4.67
C ARG A 223 10.79 24.83 5.84
N ALA A 224 11.37 24.70 7.03
CA ALA A 224 10.63 24.68 8.27
C ALA A 224 10.27 26.13 8.69
N GLY A 225 9.01 26.35 9.06
CA GLY A 225 8.57 27.61 9.67
C GLY A 225 8.12 28.69 8.69
N THR A 226 6.80 28.77 8.47
CA THR A 226 5.94 29.98 8.39
C THR A 226 4.49 29.54 8.07
N GLY A 227 3.99 28.53 8.79
CA GLY A 227 2.69 27.90 8.56
C GLY A 227 1.52 28.54 9.32
N LEU A 228 1.55 29.84 9.59
CA LEU A 228 0.50 30.53 10.38
C LEU A 228 -0.55 31.26 9.51
N ALA A 229 -0.45 31.22 8.18
CA ALA A 229 -1.46 31.80 7.29
C ALA A 229 -2.21 30.71 6.50
N ALA A 230 -3.48 30.54 6.87
CA ALA A 230 -4.56 29.89 6.12
C ALA A 230 -4.34 28.43 5.69
N SER A 231 -4.32 27.51 6.66
CA SER A 231 -5.04 26.24 6.49
C SER A 231 -6.25 26.25 7.42
N GLU A 232 -7.30 25.50 7.11
CA GLU A 232 -8.53 25.35 7.91
C GLU A 232 -8.28 24.77 9.33
N ALA A 233 -7.01 24.65 9.73
CA ALA A 233 -6.54 24.12 10.99
C ALA A 233 -6.59 25.17 12.13
N THR A 234 -7.48 24.96 13.10
CA THR A 234 -7.42 25.69 14.38
C THR A 234 -6.34 25.15 15.33
N PHE A 235 -5.47 26.00 15.86
CA PHE A 235 -4.49 25.58 16.88
C PHE A 235 -5.07 25.46 18.29
N THR A 236 -6.37 25.75 18.49
CA THR A 236 -7.04 25.52 19.78
C THR A 236 -6.97 24.05 20.17
N ALA A 237 -6.53 23.75 21.40
CA ALA A 237 -6.17 22.42 21.91
C ALA A 237 -4.88 21.82 21.29
N GLY A 238 -4.09 22.63 20.60
CA GLY A 238 -2.74 22.28 20.12
C GLY A 238 -1.66 22.50 21.19
N ARG A 239 -0.49 21.92 20.99
CA ARG A 239 0.65 22.04 21.91
C ARG A 239 1.69 22.99 21.32
N LEU A 240 1.92 24.12 22.00
CA LEU A 240 3.00 25.06 21.69
C LEU A 240 4.24 24.70 22.50
N THR A 241 5.41 24.62 21.85
CA THR A 241 6.70 24.36 22.48
C THR A 241 7.68 25.46 22.10
N TRP A 242 8.24 26.14 23.10
CA TRP A 242 9.21 27.22 22.87
C TRP A 242 10.56 26.64 22.45
N THR A 243 11.13 27.19 21.38
CA THR A 243 12.43 26.77 20.82
C THR A 243 13.54 27.79 21.07
N SER A 244 13.20 28.99 21.54
CA SER A 244 14.16 29.99 21.98
C SER A 244 13.61 30.86 23.13
N GLY A 245 14.40 31.85 23.57
CA GLY A 245 14.03 32.76 24.66
C GLY A 245 14.14 32.14 26.05
N GLY A 246 13.64 32.87 27.06
CA GLY A 246 13.67 32.42 28.47
C GLY A 246 12.79 31.19 28.76
N ASN A 247 11.88 30.85 27.84
CA ASN A 247 10.99 29.71 27.95
C ASN A 247 11.45 28.49 27.14
N ALA A 248 12.65 28.51 26.53
CA ALA A 248 13.13 27.45 25.65
C ALA A 248 12.99 26.04 26.29
N GLY A 249 12.38 25.12 25.56
CA GLY A 249 12.10 23.74 26.01
C GLY A 249 10.80 23.58 26.80
N LEU A 250 10.16 24.67 27.25
CA LEU A 250 8.85 24.61 27.90
C LEU A 250 7.73 24.48 26.86
N ALA A 251 6.64 23.81 27.25
CA ALA A 251 5.47 23.63 26.41
C ALA A 251 4.18 23.99 27.14
N MET A 252 3.19 24.48 26.39
CA MET A 252 1.88 24.88 26.90
C MET A 252 0.80 24.59 25.87
N GLU A 253 -0.39 24.22 26.34
CA GLU A 253 -1.55 24.04 25.47
C GLU A 253 -2.14 25.39 25.05
N VAL A 254 -2.54 25.49 23.79
CA VAL A 254 -3.22 26.65 23.22
C VAL A 254 -4.71 26.60 23.59
N LYS A 255 -5.14 27.53 24.44
CA LYS A 255 -6.54 27.73 24.82
C LYS A 255 -7.40 28.25 23.68
N GLN A 256 -6.87 29.17 22.88
CA GLN A 256 -7.62 29.80 21.81
C GLN A 256 -6.72 30.27 20.68
N HIS A 257 -7.12 29.94 19.45
CA HIS A 257 -6.58 30.50 18.22
C HIS A 257 -7.60 31.47 17.60
N ARG A 258 -7.20 32.72 17.34
CA ARG A 258 -7.99 33.70 16.60
C ARG A 258 -7.17 34.30 15.47
N VAL A 259 -7.75 34.34 14.28
CA VAL A 259 -7.19 35.05 13.12
C VAL A 259 -7.94 36.36 12.96
N THR A 260 -7.18 37.45 12.86
CA THR A 260 -7.68 38.79 12.54
C THR A 260 -6.88 39.33 11.35
N PRO A 261 -7.39 40.31 10.58
CA PRO A 261 -6.63 40.91 9.49
C PRO A 261 -5.26 41.39 9.97
N GLY A 262 -4.19 40.86 9.37
CA GLY A 262 -2.80 41.22 9.69
C GLY A 262 -2.20 40.58 10.96
N HIS A 263 -2.97 39.84 11.77
CA HIS A 263 -2.47 39.25 13.02
C HIS A 263 -3.12 37.90 13.35
N VAL A 264 -2.31 36.96 13.83
CA VAL A 264 -2.76 35.72 14.47
C VAL A 264 -2.52 35.83 15.97
N ARG A 265 -3.55 35.51 16.78
CA ARG A 265 -3.46 35.51 18.24
C ARG A 265 -3.64 34.10 18.78
N LEU A 266 -2.63 33.61 19.50
CA LEU A 266 -2.69 32.40 20.31
C LEU A 266 -2.79 32.79 21.78
N SER A 267 -3.79 32.28 22.48
CA SER A 267 -3.92 32.41 23.93
C SER A 267 -3.57 31.08 24.57
N LEU A 268 -2.70 31.09 25.57
CA LEU A 268 -2.26 29.91 26.31
C LEU A 268 -3.17 29.65 27.51
N TRP A 269 -3.26 28.39 27.95
CA TRP A 269 -4.07 28.03 29.11
C TRP A 269 -3.55 28.61 30.43
N GLN A 270 -2.24 28.83 30.51
CA GLN A 270 -1.56 29.43 31.66
C GLN A 270 -0.50 30.41 31.19
N ALA A 271 -0.06 31.29 32.10
CA ALA A 271 1.12 32.11 31.87
C ALA A 271 2.37 31.24 31.82
N MET A 272 3.34 31.64 31.00
CA MET A 272 4.65 30.98 30.96
C MET A 272 5.49 31.36 32.19
N ALA A 273 6.50 30.55 32.49
CA ALA A 273 7.38 30.74 33.64
C ALA A 273 8.18 32.04 33.54
N GLU A 274 8.68 32.36 32.34
CA GLU A 274 9.37 33.61 32.02
C GLU A 274 8.53 34.50 31.10
N PRO A 275 8.72 35.83 31.11
CA PRO A 275 8.08 36.74 30.15
C PRO A 275 8.35 36.34 28.70
N ILE A 276 7.32 36.44 27.85
CA ILE A 276 7.43 36.21 26.40
C ILE A 276 7.90 37.50 25.73
N ALA A 277 9.02 37.45 25.01
CA ALA A 277 9.60 38.58 24.30
C ALA A 277 9.34 38.52 22.79
N ILE A 278 9.38 39.68 22.13
CA ILE A 278 9.32 39.75 20.66
C ILE A 278 10.61 39.11 20.10
N GLY A 279 10.44 38.12 19.21
CA GLY A 279 11.55 37.36 18.62
C GLY A 279 11.72 35.97 19.23
N ASP A 280 11.02 35.64 20.33
CA ASP A 280 10.98 34.28 20.85
C ASP A 280 10.31 33.34 19.83
N MET A 281 10.97 32.20 19.59
CA MET A 281 10.56 31.20 18.62
C MET A 281 9.86 30.04 19.31
N PHE A 282 8.91 29.43 18.61
CA PHE A 282 8.18 28.26 19.07
C PHE A 282 7.73 27.39 17.90
N THR A 283 7.42 26.12 18.18
CA THR A 283 6.64 25.22 17.32
C THR A 283 5.25 25.03 17.91
N VAL A 284 4.23 24.77 17.08
CA VAL A 284 2.86 24.53 17.55
C VAL A 284 2.20 23.42 16.73
N THR A 285 1.57 22.47 17.42
CA THR A 285 0.82 21.39 16.75
C THR A 285 -0.63 21.79 16.49
N ALA A 286 -1.21 21.25 15.41
CA ALA A 286 -2.64 21.38 15.14
C ALA A 286 -3.47 20.81 16.31
N GLY A 287 -4.47 21.57 16.74
CA GLY A 287 -5.28 21.19 17.89
C GLY A 287 -6.35 20.15 17.59
N CYS A 288 -6.51 19.17 18.47
CA CYS A 288 -7.48 18.09 18.38
C CYS A 288 -8.48 18.20 19.53
N ASP A 289 -9.74 18.47 19.20
CA ASP A 289 -10.84 18.58 20.19
C ASP A 289 -11.34 17.21 20.68
N LYS A 290 -10.73 16.12 20.18
CA LYS A 290 -11.04 14.72 20.52
C LYS A 290 -12.45 14.29 20.10
N THR A 291 -13.09 15.00 19.19
CA THR A 291 -14.37 14.60 18.59
C THR A 291 -14.15 13.74 17.35
N LEU A 292 -15.09 12.83 17.07
CA LEU A 292 -15.04 11.98 15.88
C LEU A 292 -15.11 12.81 14.59
N ALA A 293 -15.94 13.87 14.59
CA ALA A 293 -16.12 14.74 13.44
C ALA A 293 -14.79 15.42 13.08
N THR A 294 -14.14 16.08 14.03
CA THR A 294 -12.82 16.70 13.77
C THR A 294 -11.76 15.66 13.44
N CYS A 295 -11.78 14.48 14.06
CA CYS A 295 -10.87 13.39 13.70
C CYS A 295 -11.02 12.91 12.25
N ARG A 296 -12.26 12.84 11.74
CA ARG A 296 -12.58 12.51 10.35
C ARG A 296 -12.25 13.66 9.41
N ASP A 297 -12.87 14.79 9.65
CA ASP A 297 -13.00 15.85 8.67
C ASP A 297 -11.71 16.69 8.58
N ARG A 298 -10.95 16.77 9.68
CA ARG A 298 -9.72 17.56 9.74
C ARG A 298 -8.44 16.74 9.71
N PHE A 299 -8.44 15.56 10.35
CA PHE A 299 -7.24 14.74 10.45
C PHE A 299 -7.27 13.51 9.55
N GLY A 300 -8.41 13.17 8.94
CA GLY A 300 -8.55 11.96 8.12
C GLY A 300 -8.18 10.68 8.86
N ASN A 301 -8.25 10.66 10.20
CA ASN A 301 -7.61 9.65 11.04
C ASN A 301 -8.62 8.86 11.91
N VAL A 302 -9.80 8.59 11.35
CA VAL A 302 -10.88 7.86 12.05
C VAL A 302 -10.43 6.47 12.50
N ASP A 303 -9.59 5.80 11.70
CA ASP A 303 -9.10 4.44 11.99
C ASP A 303 -8.29 4.37 13.30
N ASN A 304 -7.69 5.49 13.73
CA ASN A 304 -6.98 5.59 15.00
C ASN A 304 -7.77 6.37 16.07
N PHE A 305 -9.06 6.63 15.86
CA PHE A 305 -9.92 7.28 16.84
C PHE A 305 -10.21 6.34 18.02
N ARG A 306 -9.54 6.57 19.15
CA ARG A 306 -9.67 5.74 20.37
C ARG A 306 -10.80 6.18 21.31
N GLY A 307 -11.73 7.01 20.82
CA GLY A 307 -12.95 7.36 21.54
C GLY A 307 -14.05 6.34 21.29
N PHE A 308 -15.14 6.43 22.05
CA PHE A 308 -16.29 5.54 21.89
C PHE A 308 -17.53 6.33 21.44
N PRO A 309 -17.63 6.68 20.14
CA PRO A 309 -18.65 7.60 19.64
C PRO A 309 -20.06 7.01 19.62
N ALA A 310 -20.18 5.69 19.74
CA ALA A 310 -21.43 4.96 19.64
C ALA A 310 -21.77 4.19 20.93
N ILE A 311 -21.24 4.58 22.10
CA ILE A 311 -21.66 3.96 23.36
C ILE A 311 -23.16 4.23 23.54
N PRO A 312 -23.99 3.18 23.56
CA PRO A 312 -25.40 3.37 23.84
C PRO A 312 -25.55 3.88 25.28
N GLY A 313 -26.35 4.92 25.47
CA GLY A 313 -26.67 5.42 26.80
C GLY A 313 -27.43 4.37 27.61
N ASN A 314 -27.53 4.60 28.93
CA ASN A 314 -28.23 3.71 29.85
C ASN A 314 -29.68 3.42 29.43
N ASP A 315 -30.30 4.35 28.71
CA ASP A 315 -31.66 4.24 28.17
C ASP A 315 -31.78 3.15 27.09
N PHE A 316 -30.75 2.93 26.29
CA PHE A 316 -30.72 1.86 25.29
C PHE A 316 -30.67 0.48 25.97
N VAL A 317 -29.91 0.36 27.07
CA VAL A 317 -29.76 -0.89 27.84
C VAL A 317 -31.05 -1.30 28.55
N MET A 318 -31.87 -0.33 28.95
CA MET A 318 -33.16 -0.58 29.61
C MET A 318 -34.34 -0.74 28.63
N SER A 319 -34.10 -0.58 27.33
CA SER A 319 -35.15 -0.67 26.32
C SER A 319 -35.43 -2.12 25.89
N TYR A 320 -36.71 -2.49 25.75
CA TYR A 320 -37.12 -3.77 25.17
C TYR A 320 -37.57 -3.57 23.71
N PRO A 321 -37.21 -4.46 22.77
CA PRO A 321 -37.61 -4.32 21.37
C PRO A 321 -39.14 -4.38 21.25
N THR A 322 -39.77 -3.30 20.78
CA THR A 322 -41.19 -3.27 20.45
C THR A 322 -41.38 -3.65 18.98
N PRO A 323 -42.23 -4.66 18.66
CA PRO A 323 -42.50 -5.02 17.28
C PRO A 323 -43.07 -3.83 16.50
N GLY A 324 -42.41 -3.44 15.40
CA GLY A 324 -42.86 -2.37 14.50
C GLY A 324 -42.05 -1.07 14.56
N THR A 325 -41.17 -0.88 15.55
CA THR A 325 -40.22 0.24 15.53
C THR A 325 -38.89 -0.23 14.93
N GLY A 326 -38.60 0.21 13.71
CA GLY A 326 -37.34 -0.09 13.04
C GLY A 326 -36.14 0.41 13.86
N GLY A 327 -35.34 -0.53 14.37
CA GLY A 327 -34.02 -0.25 14.93
C GLY A 327 -33.09 0.17 13.79
N GLY A 328 -33.09 1.46 13.47
CA GLY A 328 -32.22 2.04 12.47
C GLY A 328 -30.75 1.91 12.88
N MET A 329 -30.03 1.03 12.20
CA MET A 329 -28.56 1.02 12.18
C MET A 329 -28.12 1.65 10.86
N SER A 330 -27.78 2.95 10.90
CA SER A 330 -26.99 3.59 9.85
C SER A 330 -25.52 3.38 10.20
N GLY A 331 -24.83 2.51 9.48
CA GLY A 331 -23.38 2.37 9.55
C GLY A 331 -22.71 3.39 8.61
N LEU A 332 -21.65 4.04 9.10
CA LEU A 332 -20.62 4.64 8.26
C LEU A 332 -19.78 3.53 7.62
#